data_AF-A0A6B0XUR4-F1
#
_entry.id   AF-A0A6B0XUR4-F1
#
_cell.length_a   1.000
_cell.length_b   1.000
_cell.length_c   1.000
_cell.angle_alpha   90.00
_cell.angle_beta   90.00
_cell.angle_gamma   90.00
#
_symmetry.space_group_name_H-M   'P 1'
#
loop_
_entity.id
_entity.type
_entity.pdbx_description
1 polymer ?
#
loop_
_entity_poly.entity_id
_entity_poly.type
_entity_poly.pdbx_seq_one_letter_code
_entity_poly.pdbx_strand_id
1 'polypeptide(L)'
;MEILRTAPNPWGQEVLVGVAWDLLWAAAIAGFLFVVGHHLYVWIMAPKAPKTAPEAAPEVPERVERHSQASRTFHWLMAATMLTLLVTAFFPVIGVQFAWVTIHWIAGIVLTLLIIWHIIHATTKQDFWSVWTGTKEIGQAFRAVGKFLRRQPAKEERSGKYPLDQRAYHNAVTLVSGGVIVTGLLMMVGVDTWFWASNPYFLSDSTWGLVFVLHGLCGVGLVTMVIAHVYFAIRPEKRWMTRSMIKGWITREEYLEHYDPDLWKLGTEPTGAELASGSASSADPDGVVPA
;
A
#
# COMPACT_ATOMS: atom_id res chain seq x y z
N MET A 1 11.76 -20.22 17.42
CA MET A 1 10.87 -20.23 16.24
C MET A 1 11.75 -20.45 15.03
N GLU A 2 11.53 -21.53 14.29
CA GLU A 2 12.16 -21.73 12.99
C GLU A 2 11.52 -20.74 11.99
N ILE A 3 12.34 -20.05 11.20
CA ILE A 3 11.87 -19.05 10.22
C ILE A 3 11.68 -19.69 8.84
N LEU A 4 12.43 -20.76 8.58
CA LEU A 4 12.50 -21.48 7.32
C LEU A 4 12.09 -22.92 7.53
N ARG A 5 11.48 -23.54 6.51
CA ARG A 5 11.20 -24.97 6.46
C ARG A 5 12.17 -25.65 5.52
N THR A 6 12.71 -26.79 5.95
CA THR A 6 13.47 -27.70 5.11
C THR A 6 12.76 -29.05 5.00
N ALA A 7 13.07 -29.78 3.95
CA ALA A 7 12.66 -31.17 3.79
C ALA A 7 13.73 -31.94 3.01
N PRO A 8 13.86 -33.26 3.19
CA PRO A 8 14.78 -34.06 2.41
C PRO A 8 14.28 -34.17 0.96
N ASN A 9 15.18 -33.96 0.00
CA ASN A 9 14.94 -34.26 -1.42
C ASN A 9 15.02 -35.77 -1.68
N PRO A 10 14.75 -36.27 -2.91
CA PRO A 10 14.80 -37.69 -3.24
C PRO A 10 16.15 -38.38 -2.99
N TRP A 11 17.23 -37.61 -2.82
CA TRP A 11 18.58 -38.09 -2.51
C TRP A 11 18.93 -37.98 -1.02
N GLY A 12 17.97 -37.62 -0.16
CA GLY A 12 18.16 -37.49 1.28
C GLY A 12 18.89 -36.22 1.72
N GLN A 13 19.04 -35.23 0.84
CA GLN A 13 19.65 -33.94 1.16
C GLN A 13 18.59 -32.97 1.67
N GLU A 14 18.84 -32.32 2.81
CA GLU A 14 17.96 -31.27 3.33
C GLU A 14 17.98 -30.04 2.41
N VAL A 15 16.82 -29.66 1.90
CA VAL A 15 16.64 -28.50 1.02
C VAL A 15 15.56 -27.57 1.55
N LEU A 16 15.66 -26.28 1.23
CA LEU A 16 14.66 -25.29 1.62
C LEU A 16 13.36 -25.52 0.83
N VAL A 17 12.22 -25.49 1.52
CA VAL A 17 10.89 -25.68 0.92
C VAL A 17 9.92 -24.52 1.19
N GLY A 18 10.38 -23.49 1.91
CA GLY A 18 9.64 -22.25 2.10
C GLY A 18 9.81 -21.65 3.49
N VAL A 19 8.98 -20.66 3.79
CA VAL A 19 8.91 -20.04 5.13
C VAL A 19 8.15 -20.90 6.13
N ALA A 20 8.46 -20.76 7.41
CA ALA A 20 7.70 -21.40 8.49
C ALA A 20 6.25 -20.90 8.55
N TRP A 21 5.32 -21.81 8.81
CA TRP A 21 3.91 -21.48 8.97
C TRP A 21 3.65 -20.59 10.19
N ASP A 22 4.51 -20.67 11.20
CA ASP A 22 4.50 -19.77 12.36
C ASP A 22 4.64 -18.30 11.96
N LEU A 23 5.28 -17.98 10.82
CA LEU A 23 5.37 -16.60 10.34
C LEU A 23 4.00 -16.03 9.95
N LEU A 24 3.07 -16.85 9.47
CA LEU A 24 1.69 -16.41 9.22
C LEU A 24 1.03 -15.96 10.53
N TRP A 25 1.14 -16.77 11.57
CA TRP A 25 0.60 -16.45 12.89
C TRP A 25 1.30 -15.24 13.51
N ALA A 26 2.63 -15.17 13.40
CA ALA A 26 3.40 -14.02 13.87
C ALA A 26 2.97 -12.72 13.17
N ALA A 27 2.75 -12.75 11.85
CA ALA A 27 2.25 -11.61 11.09
C ALA A 27 0.81 -11.24 11.45
N ALA A 28 -0.08 -12.23 11.62
CA ALA A 28 -1.45 -11.99 12.05
C ALA A 28 -1.50 -11.37 13.45
N ILE A 29 -0.71 -11.89 14.40
CA ILE A 29 -0.57 -11.35 15.75
C ILE A 29 0.03 -9.95 15.70
N ALA A 30 1.09 -9.72 14.92
CA ALA A 30 1.69 -8.41 14.76
C ALA A 30 0.69 -7.38 14.19
N GLY A 31 -0.08 -7.76 13.18
CA GLY A 31 -1.17 -6.95 12.63
C GLY A 31 -2.25 -6.65 13.67
N PHE A 32 -2.66 -7.65 14.45
CA PHE A 32 -3.62 -7.46 15.54
C PHE A 32 -3.09 -6.54 16.64
N LEU A 33 -1.85 -6.75 17.11
CA LEU A 33 -1.20 -5.91 18.11
C LEU A 33 -1.02 -4.47 17.62
N PHE A 34 -0.70 -4.29 16.33
CA PHE A 34 -0.67 -2.98 15.69
C PHE A 34 -2.04 -2.30 15.74
N VAL A 35 -3.10 -3.00 15.35
CA VAL A 35 -4.48 -2.48 15.39
C VAL A 35 -4.88 -2.08 16.81
N VAL A 36 -4.66 -2.95 17.80
CA VAL A 36 -4.99 -2.68 19.21
C VAL A 36 -4.16 -1.52 19.75
N GLY A 37 -2.84 -1.56 19.56
CA GLY A 37 -1.92 -0.53 20.03
C GLY A 37 -2.22 0.84 19.42
N HIS A 38 -2.44 0.89 18.10
CA HIS A 38 -2.82 2.12 17.40
C HIS A 38 -4.18 2.65 17.91
N HIS A 39 -5.19 1.77 18.09
CA HIS A 39 -6.49 2.17 18.61
C HIS A 39 -6.40 2.74 20.04
N LEU A 40 -5.66 2.08 20.93
CA LEU A 40 -5.43 2.56 22.30
C LEU A 40 -4.68 3.89 22.32
N TYR A 41 -3.66 4.03 21.47
CA TYR A 41 -2.93 5.28 21.33
C TYR A 41 -3.87 6.43 20.93
N VAL A 42 -4.69 6.24 19.91
CA VAL A 42 -5.65 7.26 19.47
C VAL A 42 -6.62 7.59 20.59
N TRP A 43 -7.14 6.58 21.29
CA TRP A 43 -8.13 6.78 22.35
C TRP A 43 -7.58 7.55 23.55
N ILE A 44 -6.31 7.34 23.90
CA ILE A 44 -5.68 7.93 25.09
C ILE A 44 -4.98 9.26 24.76
N MET A 45 -4.33 9.34 23.61
CA MET A 45 -3.33 10.38 23.30
C MET A 45 -3.64 11.23 22.08
N ALA A 46 -4.64 10.90 21.23
CA ALA A 46 -4.91 11.73 20.06
C ALA A 46 -5.42 13.12 20.50
N PRO A 47 -4.76 14.21 20.05
CA PRO A 47 -5.30 15.54 20.24
C PRO A 47 -6.66 15.62 19.54
N LYS A 48 -7.68 16.11 20.25
CA LYS A 48 -8.96 16.44 19.61
C LYS A 48 -8.70 17.60 18.65
N ALA A 49 -8.76 17.35 17.35
CA ALA A 49 -8.64 18.40 16.36
C ALA A 49 -9.70 19.49 16.65
N PRO A 50 -9.32 20.77 16.69
CA PRO A 50 -10.31 21.85 16.77
C PRO A 50 -11.19 21.80 15.52
N LYS A 51 -12.51 21.69 15.73
CA LYS A 51 -13.54 21.63 14.69
C LYS A 51 -13.78 22.98 14.00
N THR A 52 -12.74 23.79 13.79
CA THR A 52 -12.87 25.03 13.04
C THR A 52 -12.70 24.68 11.57
N ALA A 53 -13.82 24.34 10.92
CA ALA A 53 -13.89 24.34 9.47
C ALA A 53 -13.43 25.73 8.98
N PRO A 54 -12.52 25.81 8.00
CA PRO A 54 -12.24 27.08 7.33
C PRO A 54 -13.55 27.69 6.85
N GLU A 55 -13.67 29.02 6.96
CA GLU A 55 -14.78 29.75 6.36
C GLU A 55 -14.88 29.37 4.87
N ALA A 56 -16.09 28.99 4.45
CA ALA A 56 -16.29 28.35 3.15
C ALA A 56 -15.83 29.28 2.03
N ALA A 57 -14.77 28.89 1.31
CA ALA A 57 -14.46 29.53 0.04
C ALA A 57 -15.69 29.37 -0.89
N PRO A 58 -16.26 30.46 -1.42
CA PRO A 58 -17.51 30.41 -2.18
C PRO A 58 -17.45 29.49 -3.40
N GLU A 59 -16.25 29.21 -3.92
CA GLU A 59 -16.00 28.55 -5.21
C GLU A 59 -15.95 27.01 -5.19
N VAL A 60 -15.95 26.36 -4.02
CA VAL A 60 -15.84 24.89 -3.97
C VAL A 60 -17.21 24.24 -4.30
N PRO A 61 -17.32 23.13 -5.05
CA PRO A 61 -18.59 22.44 -5.24
C PRO A 61 -19.12 21.75 -3.97
N GLU A 62 -20.44 21.51 -3.86
CA GLU A 62 -21.02 20.74 -2.73
C GLU A 62 -20.50 19.29 -2.67
N ARG A 63 -20.29 18.69 -3.85
CA ARG A 63 -19.68 17.37 -4.01
C ARG A 63 -18.41 17.48 -4.82
N VAL A 64 -17.30 17.08 -4.21
CA VAL A 64 -15.98 17.05 -4.83
C VAL A 64 -15.67 15.63 -5.28
N GLU A 65 -15.41 15.43 -6.57
CA GLU A 65 -14.96 14.14 -7.08
C GLU A 65 -13.55 13.82 -6.56
N ARG A 66 -13.43 12.68 -5.89
CA ARG A 66 -12.15 12.19 -5.36
C ARG A 66 -11.61 11.03 -6.19
N HIS A 67 -12.50 10.11 -6.58
CA HIS A 67 -12.18 8.89 -7.30
C HIS A 67 -13.13 8.70 -8.49
N SER A 68 -12.55 8.73 -9.69
CA SER A 68 -13.29 8.40 -10.92
C SER A 68 -13.85 6.99 -10.90
N GLN A 69 -14.88 6.73 -11.71
CA GLN A 69 -15.46 5.38 -11.78
C GLN A 69 -14.40 4.34 -12.17
N ALA A 70 -13.54 4.65 -13.15
CA ALA A 70 -12.45 3.78 -13.57
C ALA A 70 -11.48 3.46 -12.41
N SER A 71 -11.09 4.47 -11.63
CA SER A 71 -10.22 4.27 -10.46
C SER A 71 -10.87 3.37 -9.41
N ARG A 72 -12.18 3.53 -9.16
CA ARG A 72 -12.92 2.70 -8.21
C ARG A 72 -13.01 1.25 -8.65
N THR A 73 -13.40 1.00 -9.89
CA THR A 73 -13.46 -0.37 -10.43
C THR A 73 -12.08 -1.02 -10.40
N PHE A 74 -11.04 -0.30 -10.80
CA PHE A 74 -9.67 -0.81 -10.77
C PHE A 74 -9.26 -1.24 -9.35
N HIS A 75 -9.47 -0.38 -8.35
CA HIS A 75 -9.20 -0.70 -6.95
C HIS A 75 -9.96 -1.94 -6.47
N TRP A 76 -11.27 -2.02 -6.72
CA TRP A 76 -12.08 -3.14 -6.25
C TRP A 76 -11.71 -4.46 -6.94
N LEU A 77 -11.31 -4.41 -8.21
CA LEU A 77 -10.80 -5.57 -8.93
C LEU A 77 -9.44 -6.03 -8.38
N MET A 78 -8.53 -5.09 -8.12
CA MET A 78 -7.27 -5.36 -7.41
C MET A 78 -7.52 -5.97 -6.02
N ALA A 79 -8.45 -5.40 -5.25
CA ALA A 79 -8.79 -5.89 -3.92
C ALA A 79 -9.38 -7.30 -3.95
N ALA A 80 -10.33 -7.58 -4.85
CA ALA A 80 -10.91 -8.92 -5.02
C ALA A 80 -9.85 -9.96 -5.39
N THR A 81 -8.93 -9.59 -6.27
CA THR A 81 -7.83 -10.46 -6.71
C THR A 81 -6.84 -10.72 -5.57
N MET A 82 -6.43 -9.67 -4.85
CA MET A 82 -5.56 -9.77 -3.68
C MET A 82 -6.17 -10.65 -2.58
N LEU A 83 -7.44 -10.44 -2.25
CA LEU A 83 -8.14 -11.26 -1.25
C LEU A 83 -8.23 -12.73 -1.70
N THR A 84 -8.48 -12.99 -2.98
CA THR A 84 -8.49 -14.35 -3.53
C THR A 84 -7.14 -15.02 -3.38
N LEU A 85 -6.04 -14.32 -3.70
CA LEU A 85 -4.67 -14.81 -3.55
C LEU A 85 -4.33 -15.13 -2.09
N LEU A 86 -4.68 -14.24 -1.15
CA LEU A 86 -4.45 -14.47 0.27
C LEU A 86 -5.26 -15.66 0.80
N VAL A 87 -6.54 -15.75 0.44
CA VAL A 87 -7.39 -16.88 0.83
C VAL A 87 -6.82 -18.19 0.30
N THR A 88 -6.53 -18.26 -1.00
CA THR A 88 -6.00 -19.47 -1.63
C THR A 88 -4.61 -19.86 -1.14
N ALA A 89 -3.76 -18.91 -0.76
CA ALA A 89 -2.44 -19.19 -0.19
C ALA A 89 -2.51 -19.71 1.25
N PHE A 90 -3.38 -19.14 2.09
CA PHE A 90 -3.32 -19.35 3.55
C PHE A 90 -4.41 -20.24 4.13
N PHE A 91 -5.57 -20.39 3.49
CA PHE A 91 -6.62 -21.30 3.97
C PHE A 91 -6.14 -22.76 4.07
N PRO A 92 -5.39 -23.31 3.09
CA PRO A 92 -4.83 -24.65 3.19
C PRO A 92 -3.87 -24.81 4.37
N VAL A 93 -3.16 -23.73 4.74
CA VAL A 93 -2.20 -23.72 5.85
C VAL A 93 -2.90 -23.83 7.21
N ILE A 94 -4.09 -23.24 7.35
CA ILE A 94 -4.90 -23.31 8.58
C ILE A 94 -5.88 -24.50 8.59
N GLY A 95 -5.75 -25.44 7.64
CA GLY A 95 -6.50 -26.70 7.61
C GLY A 95 -7.74 -26.72 6.71
N VAL A 96 -8.06 -25.63 6.00
CA VAL A 96 -9.19 -25.57 5.06
C VAL A 96 -8.72 -26.03 3.67
N GLN A 97 -8.95 -27.31 3.35
CA GLN A 97 -8.49 -27.93 2.11
C GLN A 97 -9.51 -27.77 0.97
N PHE A 98 -9.04 -27.33 -0.20
CA PHE A 98 -9.81 -27.23 -1.45
C PHE A 98 -8.86 -27.17 -2.65
N ALA A 99 -9.37 -27.23 -3.89
CA ALA A 99 -8.58 -27.13 -5.12
C ALA A 99 -8.09 -25.69 -5.38
N TRP A 100 -7.20 -25.19 -4.51
CA TRP A 100 -6.80 -23.79 -4.46
C TRP A 100 -5.77 -23.40 -5.54
N VAL A 101 -4.92 -24.34 -5.97
CA VAL A 101 -3.78 -24.04 -6.86
C VAL A 101 -4.23 -23.38 -8.16
N THR A 102 -5.25 -23.94 -8.82
CA THR A 102 -5.80 -23.39 -10.07
C THR A 102 -6.35 -21.99 -9.89
N ILE A 103 -7.08 -21.76 -8.79
CA ILE A 103 -7.65 -20.45 -8.47
C ILE A 103 -6.53 -19.45 -8.19
N HIS A 104 -5.50 -19.86 -7.44
CA HIS A 104 -4.39 -19.02 -7.01
C HIS A 104 -3.61 -18.50 -8.21
N TRP A 105 -3.18 -19.37 -9.13
CA TRP A 105 -2.37 -18.90 -10.24
C TRP A 105 -3.17 -18.09 -11.26
N ILE A 106 -4.45 -18.40 -11.48
CA ILE A 106 -5.33 -17.57 -12.33
C ILE A 106 -5.46 -16.17 -11.73
N ALA A 107 -5.75 -16.08 -10.42
CA ALA A 107 -5.79 -14.80 -9.72
C ALA A 107 -4.44 -14.06 -9.78
N GLY A 108 -3.31 -14.78 -9.72
CA GLY A 108 -1.96 -14.23 -9.84
C GLY A 108 -1.70 -13.59 -11.21
N ILE A 109 -2.14 -14.25 -12.29
CA ILE A 109 -2.07 -13.68 -13.65
C ILE A 109 -2.95 -12.45 -13.75
N VAL A 110 -4.19 -12.50 -13.25
CA VAL A 110 -5.10 -11.34 -13.24
C VAL A 110 -4.47 -10.17 -12.50
N LEU A 111 -3.89 -10.38 -11.31
CA LEU A 111 -3.20 -9.34 -10.54
C LEU A 111 -2.04 -8.75 -11.33
N THR A 112 -1.24 -9.61 -11.95
CA THR A 112 -0.07 -9.22 -12.76
C THR A 112 -0.50 -8.31 -13.92
N LEU A 113 -1.54 -8.68 -14.65
CA LEU A 113 -2.06 -7.88 -15.77
C LEU A 113 -2.61 -6.53 -15.29
N LEU A 114 -3.32 -6.50 -14.16
CA LEU A 114 -3.81 -5.26 -13.55
C LEU A 114 -2.67 -4.33 -13.15
N ILE A 115 -1.58 -4.87 -12.59
CA ILE A 115 -0.41 -4.08 -12.20
C ILE A 115 0.36 -3.59 -13.42
N ILE A 116 0.51 -4.39 -14.47
CA ILE A 116 1.11 -3.94 -15.73
C ILE A 116 0.31 -2.77 -16.30
N TRP A 117 -1.03 -2.91 -16.36
CA TRP A 117 -1.90 -1.82 -16.79
C TRP A 117 -1.74 -0.58 -15.91
N HIS A 118 -1.66 -0.76 -14.58
CA HIS A 118 -1.47 0.33 -13.63
C HIS A 118 -0.15 1.07 -13.86
N ILE A 119 0.95 0.36 -14.08
CA ILE A 119 2.26 0.95 -14.36
C ILE A 119 2.21 1.74 -15.68
N ILE A 120 1.65 1.17 -16.75
CA ILE A 120 1.52 1.86 -18.04
C ILE A 120 0.68 3.13 -17.89
N HIS A 121 -0.47 3.03 -17.21
CA HIS A 121 -1.35 4.18 -16.98
C HIS A 121 -0.67 5.26 -16.13
N ALA A 122 -0.02 4.88 -15.03
CA ALA A 122 0.67 5.81 -14.13
C ALA A 122 1.82 6.53 -14.86
N THR A 123 2.60 5.83 -15.68
CA THR A 123 3.73 6.42 -16.42
C THR A 123 3.28 7.32 -17.57
N THR A 124 2.13 7.03 -18.21
CA THR A 124 1.68 7.77 -19.40
C THR A 124 0.66 8.86 -19.13
N LYS A 125 -0.09 8.76 -18.03
CA LYS A 125 -1.23 9.65 -17.70
C LYS A 125 -1.10 10.33 -16.34
N GLN A 126 -0.12 9.96 -15.52
CA GLN A 126 0.07 10.53 -14.19
C GLN A 126 1.54 10.91 -13.98
N ASP A 127 1.83 11.59 -12.87
CA ASP A 127 3.20 11.86 -12.45
C ASP A 127 3.74 10.65 -11.67
N PHE A 128 4.35 9.70 -12.39
CA PHE A 128 4.93 8.48 -11.83
C PHE A 128 5.94 8.76 -10.70
N TRP A 129 6.69 9.85 -10.80
CA TRP A 129 7.73 10.19 -9.84
C TRP A 129 7.17 10.71 -8.51
N SER A 130 6.01 11.36 -8.54
CA SER A 130 5.35 11.93 -7.34
C SER A 130 5.06 10.90 -6.24
N VAL A 131 4.91 9.63 -6.59
CA VAL A 131 4.54 8.57 -5.65
C VAL A 131 5.75 8.06 -4.84
N TRP A 132 6.96 8.17 -5.39
CA TRP A 132 8.17 7.67 -4.74
C TRP A 132 8.59 8.58 -3.59
N THR A 133 8.82 8.00 -2.41
CA THR A 133 9.28 8.72 -1.23
C THR A 133 10.76 9.05 -1.40
N GLY A 134 11.09 10.34 -1.50
CA GLY A 134 12.46 10.81 -1.63
C GLY A 134 13.25 10.73 -0.31
N THR A 135 14.56 10.97 -0.41
CA THR A 135 15.47 11.00 0.76
C THR A 135 15.13 12.12 1.75
N LYS A 136 14.56 13.23 1.25
CA LYS A 136 14.12 14.37 2.08
C LYS A 136 12.94 14.00 2.98
N GLU A 137 11.98 13.26 2.43
CA GLU A 137 10.80 12.76 3.11
C GLU A 137 11.13 11.68 4.16
N ILE A 138 12.11 10.82 3.88
CA ILE A 138 12.65 9.89 4.88
C ILE A 138 13.23 10.67 6.08
N GLY A 139 13.97 11.75 5.81
CA GLY A 139 14.46 12.65 6.86
C GLY A 139 13.33 13.32 7.65
N GLN A 140 12.21 13.66 7.01
CA GLN A 140 11.02 14.17 7.68
C GLN A 140 10.34 13.10 8.55
N ALA A 141 10.25 11.85 8.07
CA ALA A 141 9.73 10.72 8.83
C ALA A 141 10.55 10.48 10.11
N PHE A 142 11.88 10.47 10.02
CA PHE A 142 12.75 10.33 11.20
C PHE A 142 12.58 11.50 12.19
N ARG A 143 12.42 12.73 11.70
CA ARG A 143 12.11 13.88 12.55
C ARG A 143 10.73 13.77 13.21
N ALA A 144 9.73 13.25 12.49
CA ALA A 144 8.40 13.01 13.02
C ALA A 144 8.41 11.93 14.11
N VAL A 145 9.15 10.82 13.92
CA VAL A 145 9.39 9.81 14.96
C VAL A 145 10.11 10.43 16.17
N GLY A 146 11.12 11.28 15.94
CA GLY A 146 11.80 12.01 17.01
C GLY A 146 10.86 12.94 17.80
N LYS A 147 9.96 13.66 17.12
CA LYS A 147 8.92 14.50 17.77
C LYS A 147 7.89 13.65 18.52
N PHE A 148 7.49 12.51 17.96
CA PHE A 148 6.60 11.54 18.60
C PHE A 148 7.20 11.00 19.90
N LEU A 149 8.45 10.54 19.87
CA LEU A 149 9.17 10.09 21.07
C LEU A 149 9.32 11.21 22.12
N ARG A 150 9.40 12.47 21.67
CA ARG A 150 9.49 13.67 22.52
C ARG A 150 8.13 14.23 22.96
N ARG A 151 7.01 13.59 22.61
CA ARG A 151 5.63 14.04 22.94
C ARG A 151 5.34 15.50 22.57
N GLN A 152 5.96 16.01 21.50
CA GLN A 152 5.64 17.35 21.02
C GLN A 152 4.34 17.30 20.21
N PRO A 153 3.43 18.28 20.35
CA PRO A 153 2.23 18.32 19.54
C PRO A 153 2.64 18.49 18.08
N ALA A 154 2.47 17.43 17.29
CA ALA A 154 2.52 17.51 15.85
C ALA A 154 1.26 18.27 15.43
N LYS A 155 1.43 19.50 14.95
CA LYS A 155 0.37 20.19 14.20
C LYS A 155 0.13 19.30 12.97
N GLU A 156 -1.05 18.69 12.85
CA GLU A 156 -1.45 18.02 11.62
C GLU A 156 -1.52 19.11 10.53
N GLU A 157 -0.45 19.25 9.76
CA GLU A 157 -0.44 20.11 8.59
C GLU A 157 -1.38 19.48 7.56
N ARG A 158 -2.34 20.26 7.06
CA ARG A 158 -3.25 19.83 6.00
C ARG A 158 -2.39 19.41 4.81
N SER A 159 -2.60 18.18 4.34
CA SER A 159 -1.79 17.63 3.26
C SER A 159 -2.39 17.95 1.89
N GLY A 160 -1.56 17.86 0.86
CA GLY A 160 -2.05 17.68 -0.51
C GLY A 160 -2.80 16.35 -0.66
N LYS A 161 -3.16 15.99 -1.91
CA LYS A 161 -4.00 14.83 -2.21
C LYS A 161 -3.50 13.49 -1.60
N TYR A 162 -2.18 13.30 -1.55
CA TYR A 162 -1.53 12.10 -1.00
C TYR A 162 -0.47 12.44 0.08
N PRO A 163 -0.76 12.21 1.37
CA PRO A 163 0.20 12.41 2.45
C PRO A 163 1.35 11.37 2.45
N LEU A 164 2.39 11.65 3.25
CA LEU A 164 3.63 10.86 3.33
C LEU A 164 3.38 9.38 3.68
N ASP A 165 2.47 9.12 4.61
CA ASP A 165 2.05 7.80 5.06
C ASP A 165 1.45 6.97 3.91
N GLN A 166 0.62 7.59 3.06
CA GLN A 166 0.05 6.92 1.88
C GLN A 166 1.09 6.61 0.81
N ARG A 167 2.04 7.53 0.57
CA ARG A 167 3.17 7.30 -0.35
C ARG A 167 4.09 6.18 0.16
N ALA A 168 4.41 6.20 1.46
CA ALA A 168 5.22 5.15 2.09
C ALA A 168 4.54 3.78 2.03
N TYR A 169 3.23 3.72 2.31
CA TYR A 169 2.43 2.50 2.18
C TYR A 169 2.44 1.99 0.73
N HIS A 170 2.24 2.87 -0.25
CA HIS A 170 2.29 2.48 -1.67
C HIS A 170 3.66 1.92 -2.06
N ASN A 171 4.76 2.53 -1.63
CA ASN A 171 6.12 2.04 -1.95
C ASN A 171 6.40 0.69 -1.29
N ALA A 172 5.94 0.49 -0.06
CA ALA A 172 6.04 -0.80 0.62
C ALA A 172 5.22 -1.89 -0.11
N VAL A 173 3.98 -1.60 -0.49
CA VAL A 173 3.13 -2.52 -1.26
C VAL A 173 3.72 -2.79 -2.64
N THR A 174 4.28 -1.78 -3.31
CA THR A 174 4.95 -1.93 -4.61
C THR A 174 6.12 -2.91 -4.53
N LEU A 175 7.00 -2.76 -3.53
CA LEU A 175 8.15 -3.64 -3.33
C LEU A 175 7.72 -5.09 -3.07
N VAL A 176 6.80 -5.29 -2.11
CA VAL A 176 6.37 -6.62 -1.70
C VAL A 176 5.53 -7.30 -2.80
N SER A 177 4.66 -6.55 -3.48
CA SER A 177 3.88 -7.08 -4.60
C SER A 177 4.77 -7.41 -5.80
N GLY A 178 5.79 -6.58 -6.09
CA GLY A 178 6.77 -6.90 -7.12
C GLY A 178 7.50 -8.22 -6.82
N GLY A 179 7.93 -8.41 -5.57
CA GLY A 179 8.56 -9.66 -5.12
C GLY A 179 7.65 -10.88 -5.28
N VAL A 180 6.37 -10.79 -4.86
CA VAL A 180 5.43 -11.91 -4.97
C VAL A 180 5.07 -12.22 -6.44
N ILE A 181 5.00 -11.21 -7.31
CA ILE A 181 4.71 -11.40 -8.74
C ILE A 181 5.87 -12.09 -9.43
N VAL A 182 7.10 -11.58 -9.26
CA VAL A 182 8.29 -12.17 -9.91
C VAL A 182 8.47 -13.62 -9.50
N THR A 183 8.39 -13.89 -8.20
CA THR A 183 8.50 -15.26 -7.68
C THR A 183 7.32 -16.14 -8.07
N GLY A 184 6.10 -15.61 -8.09
CA GLY A 184 4.88 -16.35 -8.47
C GLY A 184 4.87 -16.73 -9.95
N LEU A 185 5.27 -15.81 -10.83
CA LEU A 185 5.42 -16.09 -12.26
C LEU A 185 6.50 -17.15 -12.51
N LEU A 186 7.57 -17.18 -11.73
CA LEU A 186 8.59 -18.23 -11.81
C LEU A 186 8.04 -19.58 -11.33
N MET A 187 7.28 -19.60 -10.24
CA MET A 187 6.63 -20.81 -9.71
C MET A 187 5.63 -21.44 -10.69
N MET A 188 5.09 -20.70 -11.65
CA MET A 188 4.24 -21.23 -12.72
C MET A 188 4.90 -22.36 -13.53
N VAL A 189 6.23 -22.36 -13.64
CA VAL A 189 6.97 -23.43 -14.33
C VAL A 189 6.82 -24.77 -13.61
N GLY A 190 6.65 -24.74 -12.29
CA GLY A 190 6.47 -25.94 -11.46
C GLY A 190 5.02 -26.44 -11.38
N VAL A 191 4.08 -25.84 -12.11
CA VAL A 191 2.64 -26.17 -12.05
C VAL A 191 2.15 -26.57 -13.43
N ASP A 192 1.31 -27.61 -13.49
CA ASP A 192 0.62 -27.98 -14.72
C ASP A 192 -0.42 -26.92 -15.09
N THR A 193 -0.34 -26.42 -16.32
CA THR A 193 -1.27 -25.45 -16.86
C THR A 193 -1.89 -25.97 -18.16
N TRP A 194 -2.83 -25.22 -18.73
CA TRP A 194 -3.36 -25.53 -20.05
C TRP A 194 -2.32 -25.35 -21.18
N PHE A 195 -1.24 -24.64 -20.90
CA PHE A 195 -0.23 -24.27 -21.90
C PHE A 195 1.04 -25.13 -21.81
N TRP A 196 1.35 -25.68 -20.64
CA TRP A 196 2.53 -26.52 -20.42
C TRP A 196 2.36 -27.49 -19.25
N ALA A 197 3.12 -28.58 -19.30
CA ALA A 197 3.33 -29.47 -18.16
C ALA A 197 4.38 -28.89 -17.21
N SER A 198 4.26 -29.21 -15.91
CA SER A 198 5.19 -28.80 -14.87
C SER A 198 6.60 -29.33 -15.13
N ASN A 199 7.61 -28.46 -14.91
CA ASN A 199 9.01 -28.81 -15.00
C ASN A 199 9.74 -28.44 -13.70
N PRO A 200 9.73 -29.32 -12.68
CA PRO A 200 10.41 -29.05 -11.41
C PRO A 200 11.94 -28.96 -11.55
N TYR A 201 12.53 -29.48 -12.64
CA TYR A 201 13.98 -29.46 -12.87
C TYR A 201 14.48 -28.20 -13.58
N PHE A 202 13.60 -27.22 -13.80
CA PHE A 202 13.99 -25.95 -14.43
C PHE A 202 15.03 -25.16 -13.62
N LEU A 203 15.00 -25.29 -12.29
CA LEU A 203 15.97 -24.69 -11.36
C LEU A 203 16.51 -25.75 -10.41
N SER A 204 17.65 -25.48 -9.77
CA SER A 204 18.16 -26.32 -8.68
C SER A 204 17.25 -26.28 -7.45
N ASP A 205 17.25 -27.33 -6.63
CA ASP A 205 16.50 -27.40 -5.37
C ASP A 205 16.76 -26.19 -4.47
N SER A 206 18.02 -25.75 -4.37
CA SER A 206 18.41 -24.57 -3.59
C SER A 206 17.78 -23.27 -4.11
N THR A 207 17.68 -23.13 -5.43
CA THR A 207 17.10 -21.95 -6.07
C THR A 207 15.58 -21.96 -5.92
N TRP A 208 14.93 -23.11 -6.11
CA TRP A 208 13.51 -23.27 -5.83
C TRP A 208 13.18 -22.95 -4.37
N GLY A 209 13.99 -23.43 -3.43
CA GLY A 209 13.86 -23.10 -2.03
C GLY A 209 13.90 -21.60 -1.76
N LEU A 210 14.81 -20.86 -2.39
CA LEU A 210 14.86 -19.40 -2.29
C LEU A 210 13.59 -18.75 -2.87
N VAL A 211 13.11 -19.22 -4.03
CA VAL A 211 11.87 -18.71 -4.64
C VAL A 211 10.69 -18.90 -3.71
N PHE A 212 10.52 -20.08 -3.11
CA PHE A 212 9.44 -20.36 -2.16
C PHE A 212 9.55 -19.53 -0.88
N VAL A 213 10.77 -19.31 -0.38
CA VAL A 213 11.01 -18.44 0.78
C VAL A 213 10.64 -16.99 0.45
N LEU A 214 11.12 -16.45 -0.67
CA LEU A 214 10.84 -15.07 -1.07
C LEU A 214 9.35 -14.86 -1.35
N HIS A 215 8.69 -15.79 -2.06
CA HIS A 215 7.26 -15.74 -2.31
C HIS A 215 6.48 -15.78 -0.99
N GLY A 216 6.84 -16.69 -0.09
CA GLY A 216 6.22 -16.82 1.23
C GLY A 216 6.40 -15.58 2.11
N LEU A 217 7.60 -15.00 2.17
CA LEU A 217 7.88 -13.76 2.91
C LEU A 217 7.07 -12.60 2.35
N CYS A 218 6.98 -12.47 1.02
CA CYS A 218 6.17 -11.42 0.41
C CYS A 218 4.68 -11.62 0.69
N GLY A 219 4.18 -12.85 0.58
CA GLY A 219 2.80 -13.20 0.91
C GLY A 219 2.43 -12.87 2.36
N VAL A 220 3.28 -13.24 3.32
CA VAL A 220 3.09 -12.92 4.74
C VAL A 220 3.15 -11.41 5.00
N GLY A 221 4.05 -10.69 4.32
CA GLY A 221 4.10 -9.23 4.34
C GLY A 221 2.80 -8.59 3.85
N LEU A 222 2.24 -9.10 2.75
CA LEU A 222 0.96 -8.62 2.19
C LEU A 222 -0.22 -8.86 3.15
N VAL A 223 -0.23 -9.95 3.92
CA VAL A 223 -1.25 -10.16 4.97
C VAL A 223 -1.24 -8.98 5.95
N THR A 224 -0.06 -8.61 6.47
CA THR A 224 0.06 -7.52 7.44
C THR A 224 -0.36 -6.17 6.84
N MET A 225 0.06 -5.89 5.60
CA MET A 225 -0.30 -4.67 4.89
C MET A 225 -1.80 -4.58 4.63
N VAL A 226 -2.44 -5.67 4.22
CA VAL A 226 -3.90 -5.73 4.00
C VAL A 226 -4.65 -5.55 5.32
N ILE A 227 -4.21 -6.16 6.42
CA ILE A 227 -4.80 -5.93 7.75
C ILE A 227 -4.74 -4.43 8.10
N ALA A 228 -3.57 -3.81 7.98
CA ALA A 228 -3.40 -2.38 8.27
C ALA A 228 -4.29 -1.51 7.37
N HIS A 229 -4.33 -1.79 6.07
CA HIS A 229 -5.15 -1.06 5.10
C HIS A 229 -6.64 -1.14 5.42
N VAL A 230 -7.15 -2.35 5.66
CA VAL A 230 -8.56 -2.56 6.02
C VAL A 230 -8.89 -1.88 7.35
N TYR A 231 -8.01 -1.97 8.34
CA TYR A 231 -8.18 -1.29 9.63
C TYR A 231 -8.31 0.23 9.47
N PHE A 232 -7.40 0.86 8.73
CA PHE A 232 -7.46 2.30 8.50
C PHE A 232 -8.68 2.72 7.67
N ALA A 233 -9.18 1.85 6.79
CA ALA A 233 -10.39 2.08 6.02
C ALA A 233 -11.66 2.05 6.90
N ILE A 234 -11.80 1.08 7.80
CA ILE A 234 -13.04 0.91 8.59
C ILE A 234 -13.16 1.88 9.78
N ARG A 235 -12.06 2.53 10.16
CA ARG A 235 -11.95 3.41 11.32
C ARG A 235 -13.01 4.53 11.26
N PRO A 236 -13.81 4.78 12.31
CA PRO A 236 -14.94 5.72 12.29
C PRO A 236 -14.62 7.10 11.71
N GLU A 237 -13.48 7.67 12.10
CA GLU A 237 -13.02 9.01 11.72
C GLU A 237 -12.53 9.08 10.26
N LYS A 238 -12.29 7.93 9.62
CA LYS A 238 -11.84 7.82 8.22
C LYS A 238 -12.89 7.18 7.30
N ARG A 239 -14.09 6.84 7.81
CA ARG A 239 -15.17 6.21 7.03
C ARG A 239 -15.61 7.04 5.82
N TRP A 240 -15.47 8.35 5.88
CA TRP A 240 -15.74 9.23 4.73
C TRP A 240 -14.83 8.91 3.54
N MET A 241 -13.59 8.50 3.80
CA MET A 241 -12.63 8.11 2.77
C MET A 241 -13.04 6.77 2.12
N THR A 242 -13.44 5.79 2.92
CA THR A 242 -13.99 4.52 2.38
C THR A 242 -15.29 4.74 1.62
N ARG A 243 -16.17 5.62 2.11
CA ARG A 243 -17.38 6.03 1.40
C ARG A 243 -17.05 6.64 0.04
N SER A 244 -15.99 7.45 -0.04
CA SER A 244 -15.51 8.02 -1.30
C SER A 244 -14.99 6.95 -2.28
N MET A 245 -14.41 5.86 -1.78
CA MET A 245 -13.95 4.73 -2.60
C MET A 245 -15.13 3.93 -3.20
N ILE A 246 -16.29 3.99 -2.57
CA ILE A 246 -17.53 3.37 -3.05
C ILE A 246 -18.29 4.34 -3.95
N LYS A 247 -18.55 5.56 -3.48
CA LYS A 247 -19.43 6.56 -4.15
C LYS A 247 -18.73 7.46 -5.17
N GLY A 248 -17.41 7.63 -5.06
CA GLY A 248 -16.57 8.47 -5.94
C GLY A 248 -16.33 9.90 -5.46
N TRP A 249 -17.05 10.38 -4.45
CA TRP A 249 -17.04 11.78 -4.04
C TRP A 249 -16.98 11.99 -2.52
N ILE A 250 -16.57 13.19 -2.12
CA ILE A 250 -16.57 13.71 -0.75
C ILE A 250 -17.36 15.02 -0.69
N THR A 251 -17.85 15.38 0.50
CA THR A 251 -18.54 16.65 0.72
C THR A 251 -17.55 17.81 0.74
N ARG A 252 -18.04 19.03 0.48
CA ARG A 252 -17.26 20.26 0.66
C ARG A 252 -16.62 20.35 2.05
N GLU A 253 -17.38 20.03 3.10
CA GLU A 253 -16.93 20.09 4.48
C GLU A 253 -15.75 19.14 4.73
N GLU A 254 -15.87 17.88 4.33
CA GLU A 254 -14.78 16.88 4.44
C GLU A 254 -13.55 17.28 3.61
N TYR A 255 -13.75 17.95 2.46
CA TYR A 255 -12.66 18.47 1.65
C TYR A 255 -11.90 19.60 2.38
N LEU A 256 -12.61 20.61 2.89
CA LEU A 256 -12.01 21.74 3.60
C LEU A 256 -11.43 21.37 4.97
N GLU A 257 -11.94 20.31 5.60
CA GLU A 257 -11.43 19.78 6.86
C GLU A 257 -10.07 19.09 6.68
N HIS A 258 -9.91 18.31 5.61
CA HIS A 258 -8.77 17.39 5.44
C HIS A 258 -7.73 17.80 4.39
N TYR A 259 -8.08 18.69 3.47
CA TYR A 259 -7.19 19.11 2.38
C TYR A 259 -6.94 20.61 2.42
N ASP A 260 -5.74 20.99 1.99
CA ASP A 260 -5.41 22.37 1.72
C ASP A 260 -5.82 22.70 0.26
N PRO A 261 -6.76 23.65 0.04
CA PRO A 261 -7.17 24.05 -1.31
C PRO A 261 -6.03 24.59 -2.17
N ASP A 262 -4.98 25.14 -1.56
CA ASP A 262 -3.80 25.64 -2.30
C ASP A 262 -2.94 24.48 -2.82
N LEU A 263 -2.92 23.35 -2.10
CA LEU A 263 -2.17 22.14 -2.47
C LEU A 263 -2.98 21.16 -3.33
N TRP A 264 -4.31 21.22 -3.30
CA TRP A 264 -5.18 20.42 -4.17
C TRP A 264 -6.26 21.28 -4.82
N LYS A 265 -5.90 22.03 -5.87
CA LYS A 265 -6.84 22.86 -6.63
C LYS A 265 -7.86 21.99 -7.39
N LEU A 266 -9.13 22.39 -7.33
CA LEU A 266 -10.23 21.76 -8.06
C LEU A 266 -10.38 22.41 -9.44
N GLY A 267 -10.51 21.61 -10.50
CA GLY A 267 -10.80 22.11 -11.85
C GLY A 267 -9.59 22.46 -12.72
N THR A 268 -8.35 22.36 -12.22
CA THR A 268 -7.18 22.27 -13.09
C THR A 268 -6.98 20.81 -13.48
N GLU A 269 -7.21 20.48 -14.76
CA GLU A 269 -6.54 19.30 -15.31
C GLU A 269 -5.04 19.47 -15.07
N PRO A 270 -4.32 18.46 -14.54
CA PRO A 270 -2.89 18.56 -14.42
C PRO A 270 -2.29 18.52 -15.83
N THR A 271 -2.11 19.68 -16.45
CA THR A 271 -1.09 19.84 -17.49
C THR A 271 0.24 19.69 -16.76
N GLY A 272 1.05 18.70 -17.17
CA GLY A 272 2.28 18.27 -16.49
C GLY A 272 3.44 19.29 -16.46
N ALA A 273 3.15 20.59 -16.37
CA ALA A 273 4.12 21.68 -16.36
C ALA A 273 4.06 22.56 -15.09
N GLU A 274 3.02 22.48 -14.26
CA GLU A 274 2.82 23.43 -13.14
C GLU A 274 3.27 22.92 -11.75
N LEU A 275 4.03 21.81 -11.70
CA LEU A 275 4.69 21.34 -10.46
C LEU A 275 6.19 21.68 -10.40
N ALA A 276 6.74 22.30 -11.45
CA ALA A 276 8.14 22.75 -11.47
C ALA A 276 8.37 24.11 -10.77
N SER A 277 7.32 24.88 -10.47
CA SER A 277 7.43 26.21 -9.83
C SER A 277 7.23 26.19 -8.30
N GLY A 278 6.81 25.06 -7.72
CA GLY A 278 6.59 24.93 -6.27
C GLY A 278 7.85 24.74 -5.43
N SER A 279 9.04 24.62 -6.04
CA SER A 279 10.31 24.45 -5.33
C SER A 279 11.22 25.68 -5.33
N ALA A 280 10.72 26.85 -5.70
CA ALA A 280 11.50 28.09 -5.66
C ALA A 280 10.62 29.30 -5.31
N SER A 281 10.32 29.48 -4.01
CA SER A 281 10.18 30.82 -3.43
C SER A 281 10.07 30.74 -1.91
N SER A 282 11.22 30.83 -1.23
CA SER A 282 11.30 31.41 0.11
C SER A 282 12.68 32.03 0.25
N ALA A 283 12.91 33.08 -0.53
CA ALA A 283 13.99 34.03 -0.30
C ALA A 283 13.41 35.42 -0.49
N ASP A 284 12.81 35.92 0.58
CA ASP A 284 12.68 37.35 0.79
C ASP A 284 13.71 37.73 1.85
N PRO A 285 14.73 38.53 1.51
CA PRO A 285 15.33 39.41 2.47
C PRO A 285 15.12 40.84 1.97
N ASP A 286 14.17 41.51 2.61
CA ASP A 286 14.09 42.95 2.81
C ASP A 286 15.35 43.70 2.36
N GLY A 287 15.17 44.51 1.32
CA GLY A 287 16.19 45.44 0.86
C GLY A 287 16.49 46.51 1.89
N VAL A 288 17.78 46.69 2.18
CA VAL A 288 18.35 47.99 2.57
C VAL A 288 19.74 48.09 1.95
N VAL A 289 19.88 48.96 0.96
CA VAL A 289 21.18 49.47 0.49
C VAL A 289 21.49 50.73 1.30
N PRO A 290 22.73 50.90 1.78
CA PRO A 290 23.35 52.22 1.71
C PRO A 290 24.71 52.16 0.99
N ALA A 291 25.07 53.35 0.50
CA ALA A 291 26.17 53.71 -0.39
C ALA A 291 27.54 53.09 -0.10
#